data_AF-A0A1Q5DTN1-F1
#
_entry.id   AF-A0A1Q5DTN1-F1
#
_cell.length_a   1.000
_cell.length_b   1.000
_cell.length_c   1.000
_cell.angle_alpha   90.00
_cell.angle_beta   90.00
_cell.angle_gamma   90.00
#
_symmetry.space_group_name_H-M   'P 1'
#
loop_
_entity.id
_entity.type
_entity.pdbx_description
1 polymer ?
#
loop_
_entity_poly.entity_id
_entity_poly.type
_entity_poly.pdbx_seq_one_letter_code
_entity_poly.pdbx_strand_id
1 'polypeptide(L)'
;MRIGELADRAGASPRLLRYYEEQGLLKPGRSANGYREYDEALVERVRQIRSLLDSGLSTRTIREVLPCLTSGQYHVRGATPETLAALEHEHRQLAERVECLSRSRDAVAAYLRAVHELRETPVPAGAC
;
A
#
# COMPACT_ATOMS: atom_id res chain seq x y z
N MET A 1 0.59 8.69 21.50
CA MET A 1 1.64 9.43 20.76
C MET A 1 1.11 10.73 20.17
N ARG A 2 2.00 11.69 19.84
CA ARG A 2 1.64 12.95 19.14
C ARG A 2 1.80 12.80 17.62
N ILE A 3 1.31 13.77 16.84
CA ILE A 3 1.35 13.70 15.36
C ILE A 3 2.79 13.64 14.80
N GLY A 4 3.75 14.29 15.45
CA GLY A 4 5.17 14.23 15.05
C GLY A 4 5.74 12.83 15.23
N GLU A 5 5.48 12.21 16.37
CA GLU A 5 5.91 10.83 16.64
C GLU A 5 5.23 9.83 15.69
N LEU A 6 3.94 10.00 15.39
CA LEU A 6 3.26 9.18 14.37
C LEU A 6 3.90 9.36 12.99
N ALA A 7 4.23 10.60 12.61
CA ALA A 7 4.88 10.93 11.35
C ALA A 7 6.21 10.19 11.20
N ASP A 8 7.07 10.28 12.20
CA ASP A 8 8.38 9.62 12.20
C ASP A 8 8.24 8.10 12.11
N ARG A 9 7.36 7.51 12.92
CA ARG A 9 7.16 6.05 12.98
C ARG A 9 6.49 5.45 11.74
N ALA A 10 5.59 6.20 11.12
CA ALA A 10 4.89 5.79 9.91
C ALA A 10 5.60 6.25 8.62
N GLY A 11 6.74 6.93 8.73
CA GLY A 11 7.51 7.47 7.60
C GLY A 11 6.76 8.51 6.77
N ALA A 12 5.79 9.21 7.36
CA ALA A 12 4.92 10.18 6.71
C ALA A 12 5.17 11.60 7.23
N SER A 13 4.84 12.63 6.46
CA SER A 13 4.93 14.00 6.98
C SER A 13 3.72 14.35 7.85
N PRO A 14 3.85 15.22 8.86
CA PRO A 14 2.71 15.70 9.64
C PRO A 14 1.62 16.35 8.77
N ARG A 15 2.02 17.00 7.67
CA ARG A 15 1.09 17.56 6.67
C ARG A 15 0.24 16.47 6.03
N LEU A 16 0.85 15.35 5.64
CA LEU A 16 0.17 14.23 5.03
C LEU A 16 -0.80 13.54 6.02
N LEU A 17 -0.40 13.43 7.29
CA LEU A 17 -1.28 12.90 8.34
C LEU A 17 -2.53 13.77 8.55
N ARG A 18 -2.38 15.10 8.56
CA ARG A 18 -3.53 16.02 8.63
C ARG A 18 -4.45 15.87 7.42
N TYR A 19 -3.87 15.73 6.23
CA TYR A 19 -4.65 15.45 5.03
C TYR A 19 -5.43 14.13 5.15
N TYR A 20 -4.83 13.06 5.67
CA TYR A 20 -5.54 11.81 5.92
C TYR A 20 -6.66 11.94 6.96
N GLU A 21 -6.50 12.78 7.99
CA GLU A 21 -7.60 13.14 8.93
C GLU A 21 -8.74 13.87 8.22
N GLU A 22 -8.43 14.88 7.39
CA GLU A 22 -9.42 15.62 6.60
C GLU A 22 -10.18 14.70 5.63
N GLN A 23 -9.48 13.71 5.08
CA GLN A 23 -10.08 12.66 4.25
C GLN A 23 -10.75 11.54 5.06
N GLY A 24 -10.85 11.65 6.39
CA GLY A 24 -11.49 10.65 7.25
C GLY A 24 -10.81 9.27 7.27
N LEU A 25 -9.60 9.17 6.74
CA LEU A 25 -8.80 7.94 6.68
C LEU A 25 -8.13 7.62 8.03
N LEU A 26 -7.78 8.68 8.77
CA LEU A 26 -7.28 8.61 10.13
C LEU A 26 -8.26 9.30 11.09
N LYS A 27 -8.43 8.69 12.26
CA LYS A 27 -9.24 9.26 13.35
C LYS A 27 -8.42 9.22 14.63
N PRO A 28 -7.82 10.34 15.07
CA PRO A 28 -7.11 10.37 16.34
C PRO A 28 -8.10 10.19 17.49
N GLY A 29 -7.64 9.52 18.54
CA GLY A 29 -8.30 9.54 19.84
C GLY A 29 -8.17 10.91 20.50
N ARG A 30 -8.86 11.06 21.63
CA ARG A 30 -8.71 12.23 22.51
C ARG A 30 -8.24 11.76 23.87
N SER A 31 -7.19 12.39 24.38
CA SER A 31 -6.73 12.17 25.74
C SER A 31 -7.66 12.85 26.75
N ALA A 32 -7.56 12.50 28.04
CA ALA A 32 -8.41 13.04 29.12
C ALA A 32 -8.33 14.58 29.23
N ASN A 33 -7.20 15.15 28.83
CA ASN A 33 -6.88 16.57 28.77
C ASN A 33 -7.21 17.21 27.40
N GLY A 34 -8.00 16.54 26.55
CA GLY A 34 -8.59 17.10 25.32
C GLY A 34 -7.66 17.15 24.10
N TYR A 35 -6.40 16.77 24.24
CA TYR A 35 -5.44 16.73 23.14
C TYR A 35 -5.66 15.54 22.20
N ARG A 36 -5.30 15.71 20.91
CA ARG A 36 -5.21 14.61 19.94
C ARG A 36 -4.15 13.61 20.40
N GLU A 37 -4.56 12.36 20.44
CA GLU A 37 -3.70 11.22 20.76
C GLU A 37 -3.82 10.17 19.66
N TYR A 38 -2.68 9.71 19.19
CA TYR A 38 -2.59 8.64 18.21
C TYR A 38 -2.13 7.38 18.96
N ASP A 39 -2.72 6.23 18.62
CA ASP A 39 -2.33 4.94 19.18
C ASP A 39 -1.41 4.19 18.20
N GLU A 40 -0.94 3.02 18.62
CA GLU A 40 -0.08 2.17 17.81
C GLU A 40 -0.77 1.67 16.54
N ALA A 41 -2.09 1.41 16.61
CA ALA A 41 -2.86 0.93 15.47
C ALA A 41 -2.90 1.95 14.32
N LEU A 42 -2.82 3.25 14.63
CA LEU A 42 -2.74 4.30 13.63
C LEU A 42 -1.40 4.30 12.87
N VAL A 43 -0.30 3.78 13.44
CA VAL A 43 0.97 3.61 12.71
C VAL A 43 0.78 2.62 11.56
N GLU A 44 0.23 1.44 11.85
CA GLU A 44 -0.06 0.42 10.84
C GLU A 44 -1.08 0.91 9.83
N ARG A 45 -2.10 1.64 10.27
CA ARG A 45 -3.09 2.22 9.36
C ARG A 45 -2.48 3.20 8.37
N VAL A 46 -1.54 4.05 8.80
CA VAL A 46 -0.83 4.96 7.88
C VAL A 46 0.01 4.17 6.87
N ARG A 47 0.70 3.11 7.31
CA ARG A 47 1.47 2.24 6.41
C ARG A 47 0.57 1.58 5.35
N GLN A 48 -0.60 1.10 5.74
CA GLN A 48 -1.59 0.55 4.82
C GLN A 48 -2.08 1.59 3.81
N ILE A 49 -2.45 2.79 4.26
CA ILE A 49 -2.89 3.88 3.37
C ILE A 49 -1.80 4.18 2.33
N ARG A 50 -0.54 4.25 2.75
CA ARG A 50 0.59 4.50 1.83
C ARG A 50 0.77 3.38 0.82
N SER A 51 0.74 2.12 1.26
CA SER A 51 0.85 0.98 0.35
C SER A 51 -0.26 0.99 -0.72
N LEU A 52 -1.48 1.39 -0.35
CA LEU A 52 -2.58 1.51 -1.30
C LEU A 52 -2.38 2.69 -2.26
N LEU A 53 -1.88 3.83 -1.78
CA LEU A 53 -1.51 4.96 -2.64
C LEU A 53 -0.39 4.59 -3.62
N ASP A 54 0.62 3.86 -3.16
CA ASP A 54 1.75 3.40 -3.98
C ASP A 54 1.30 2.37 -5.04
N SER A 55 0.22 1.63 -4.78
CA SER A 55 -0.44 0.78 -5.78
C SER A 55 -1.25 1.59 -6.82
N GLY A 56 -1.40 2.90 -6.59
CA GLY A 56 -2.08 3.85 -7.44
C GLY A 56 -3.60 3.86 -7.27
N LEU A 57 -4.08 3.55 -6.06
CA LEU A 57 -5.45 3.80 -5.65
C LEU A 57 -5.63 5.25 -5.19
N SER A 58 -6.83 5.81 -5.40
CA SER A 58 -7.15 7.15 -4.93
C SER A 58 -7.51 7.17 -3.45
N THR A 59 -7.35 8.31 -2.77
CA THR A 59 -7.79 8.45 -1.36
C THR A 59 -9.28 8.23 -1.16
N ARG A 60 -10.09 8.51 -2.19
CA ARG A 60 -11.53 8.21 -2.20
C ARG A 60 -11.75 6.71 -2.13
N THR A 61 -11.14 5.94 -3.02
CA THR A 61 -11.25 4.48 -3.04
C THR A 61 -10.67 3.84 -1.79
N ILE A 62 -9.53 4.34 -1.31
CA ILE A 62 -8.92 3.89 -0.06
C ILE A 62 -9.92 4.03 1.10
N ARG A 63 -10.70 5.11 1.16
CA ARG A 63 -11.72 5.28 2.21
C ARG A 63 -12.75 4.16 2.22
N GLU A 64 -13.14 3.69 1.05
CA GLU A 64 -14.15 2.62 0.88
C GLU A 64 -13.59 1.23 1.20
N VAL A 65 -12.37 0.93 0.75
CA VAL A 65 -11.79 -0.43 0.86
C VAL A 65 -11.00 -0.67 2.15
N LEU A 66 -10.44 0.38 2.75
CA LEU A 66 -9.58 0.25 3.93
C LEU A 66 -10.30 -0.33 5.16
N PRO A 67 -11.59 -0.03 5.45
CA PRO A 67 -12.33 -0.75 6.50
C PRO A 67 -12.41 -2.26 6.27
N CYS A 68 -12.56 -2.71 5.02
CA CYS A 68 -12.60 -4.12 4.68
C CYS A 68 -11.27 -4.81 5.03
N LEU A 69 -10.13 -4.18 4.75
CA LEU A 69 -8.81 -4.72 5.06
C LEU A 69 -8.52 -4.80 6.57
N THR A 70 -9.11 -3.91 7.37
CA THR A 70 -8.83 -3.85 8.82
C THR A 70 -9.79 -4.71 9.65
N SER A 71 -11.08 -4.70 9.33
CA SER A 71 -12.12 -5.34 10.17
C SER A 71 -13.00 -6.34 9.43
N GLY A 72 -12.73 -6.60 8.14
CA GLY A 72 -13.58 -7.45 7.30
C GLY A 72 -14.97 -6.84 7.03
N GLN A 73 -15.17 -5.56 7.34
CA GLN A 73 -16.45 -4.89 7.18
C GLN A 73 -16.56 -4.18 5.83
N TYR A 74 -17.68 -4.41 5.15
CA TYR A 74 -18.01 -3.75 3.89
C TYR A 74 -18.99 -2.59 4.14
N HIS A 75 -18.62 -1.37 3.74
CA HIS A 75 -19.52 -0.23 3.78
C HIS A 75 -20.31 -0.11 2.47
N VAL A 76 -21.14 -1.13 2.17
CA VAL A 76 -21.92 -1.18 0.90
C VAL A 76 -23.04 -0.14 0.87
N ARG A 77 -23.47 0.38 2.02
CA ARG A 77 -24.63 1.29 2.14
C ARG A 77 -24.46 2.65 1.45
N GLY A 78 -23.26 3.02 1.01
CA GLY A 78 -22.96 4.29 0.34
C GLY A 78 -22.53 4.15 -1.12
N ALA A 79 -22.61 2.95 -1.72
CA ALA A 79 -22.12 2.70 -3.07
C ALA A 79 -23.09 3.27 -4.13
N THR A 80 -22.83 4.50 -4.56
CA THR A 80 -23.50 5.09 -5.74
C THR A 80 -22.93 4.49 -7.04
N PRO A 81 -23.66 4.56 -8.18
CA PRO A 81 -23.13 4.12 -9.47
C PRO A 81 -21.78 4.77 -9.82
N GLU A 82 -21.56 6.02 -9.45
CA GLU A 82 -20.30 6.73 -9.67
C GLU A 82 -19.16 6.16 -8.81
N THR A 83 -19.44 5.81 -7.56
CA THR A 83 -18.43 5.13 -6.71
C THR A 83 -18.09 3.75 -7.24
N LEU A 84 -19.08 2.99 -7.72
CA LEU A 84 -18.86 1.67 -8.31
C LEU A 84 -18.01 1.77 -9.58
N ALA A 85 -18.35 2.69 -10.49
CA ALA A 85 -17.58 2.92 -11.71
C ALA A 85 -16.13 3.35 -11.41
N ALA A 86 -15.92 4.18 -10.40
CA ALA A 86 -14.57 4.56 -9.95
C ALA A 86 -13.79 3.35 -9.41
N LEU A 87 -14.42 2.50 -8.59
CA LEU A 87 -13.81 1.28 -8.06
C LEU A 87 -13.46 0.29 -9.17
N GLU A 88 -14.36 0.08 -10.14
CA GLU A 88 -14.12 -0.79 -11.29
C GLU A 88 -12.98 -0.27 -12.18
N HIS A 89 -12.90 1.04 -12.36
CA HIS A 89 -11.81 1.67 -13.08
C HIS A 89 -10.47 1.46 -12.35
N GLU A 90 -10.41 1.74 -11.05
CA GLU A 90 -9.20 1.53 -10.25
C GLU A 90 -8.80 0.05 -10.18
N HIS A 91 -9.76 -0.87 -10.06
CA HIS A 91 -9.51 -2.31 -10.11
C HIS A 91 -8.89 -2.74 -11.44
N ARG A 92 -9.41 -2.25 -12.57
CA ARG A 92 -8.85 -2.54 -13.90
C ARG A 92 -7.42 -2.03 -14.03
N GLN A 93 -7.18 -0.79 -13.59
CA GLN A 93 -5.86 -0.18 -13.58
C GLN A 93 -4.87 -0.96 -12.72
N LEU A 94 -5.29 -1.46 -11.55
CA LEU A 94 -4.47 -2.35 -10.73
C LEU A 94 -4.14 -3.66 -11.44
N ALA A 95 -5.12 -4.30 -12.08
CA ALA A 95 -4.91 -5.55 -12.81
C ALA A 95 -3.87 -5.39 -13.94
N GLU A 96 -3.98 -4.31 -14.73
CA GLU A 96 -3.02 -3.97 -15.79
C GLU A 96 -1.59 -3.78 -15.22
N ARG A 97 -1.46 -3.09 -14.08
CA ARG A 97 -0.17 -2.89 -13.40
C ARG A 97 0.40 -4.21 -12.89
N VAL A 98 -0.43 -5.06 -12.28
CA VAL A 98 -0.02 -6.38 -11.79
C VAL A 98 0.51 -7.25 -12.93
N GLU A 99 -0.16 -7.25 -14.08
CA GLU A 99 0.29 -7.99 -15.26
C GLU A 99 1.65 -7.46 -15.77
N CYS A 100 1.79 -6.14 -15.88
CA CYS A 100 3.04 -5.50 -16.30
C CYS A 100 4.22 -5.82 -15.35
N LEU A 101 4.00 -5.68 -14.04
CA LEU A 101 5.01 -5.95 -13.02
C LEU A 101 5.34 -7.44 -12.94
N SER A 102 4.37 -8.33 -13.11
CA SER A 102 4.59 -9.78 -13.14
C SER A 102 5.47 -10.17 -14.33
N ARG A 103 5.16 -9.67 -15.53
CA ARG A 103 6.01 -9.90 -16.72
C ARG A 103 7.44 -9.40 -16.51
N SER A 104 7.60 -8.21 -15.92
CA SER A 104 8.91 -7.63 -15.63
C SER A 104 9.69 -8.47 -14.61
N ARG A 105 9.03 -8.89 -13.52
CA ARG A 105 9.61 -9.80 -12.51
C ARG A 105 10.07 -11.10 -13.15
N ASP A 106 9.23 -11.70 -14.00
CA ASP A 106 9.52 -12.99 -14.61
C ASP A 106 10.69 -12.91 -15.61
N ALA A 107 10.81 -11.79 -16.33
CA ALA A 107 11.97 -11.51 -17.18
C ALA A 107 13.27 -11.40 -16.37
N VAL A 108 13.26 -10.67 -15.25
CA VAL A 108 14.40 -10.58 -14.33
C VAL A 108 14.76 -11.96 -13.76
N ALA A 109 13.75 -12.76 -13.35
CA ALA A 109 13.97 -14.10 -12.85
C ALA A 109 14.59 -15.04 -13.90
N ALA A 110 14.18 -14.91 -15.17
CA ALA A 110 14.77 -15.66 -16.28
C ALA A 110 16.22 -15.28 -16.52
N TYR A 111 16.54 -13.98 -16.50
CA TYR A 111 17.91 -13.49 -16.62
C TYR A 111 18.80 -14.01 -15.49
N LEU A 112 18.32 -13.96 -14.23
CA LEU A 112 19.05 -14.48 -13.08
C LEU A 112 19.37 -15.97 -13.24
N ARG A 113 18.42 -16.80 -13.68
CA ARG A 113 18.65 -18.23 -13.93
C ARG A 113 19.77 -18.46 -14.94
N ALA A 114 19.74 -17.77 -16.09
CA ALA A 114 20.77 -17.89 -17.12
C ALA A 114 22.16 -17.50 -16.59
N VAL A 115 22.25 -16.44 -15.77
CA VAL A 115 23.51 -16.01 -15.15
C VAL A 115 24.03 -17.07 -14.16
N HIS A 116 23.15 -17.70 -13.38
CA HIS A 116 23.55 -18.78 -12.47
C HIS A 116 24.07 -20.00 -13.22
N GLU A 117 23.39 -20.44 -14.29
CA GLU A 117 23.81 -21.58 -15.12
C GLU A 117 25.20 -21.38 -15.74
N LEU A 118 25.48 -20.19 -16.28
CA LEU A 118 26.80 -19.85 -16.85
C LEU A 118 27.93 -19.83 -15.81
N ARG A 119 27.62 -19.57 -14.54
CA ARG A 119 28.60 -19.60 -13.45
C ARG A 119 28.82 -21.00 -12.90
N GLU A 120 27.85 -21.90 -13.06
CA GLU A 120 27.89 -23.27 -12.57
C GLU A 120 28.48 -24.26 -13.58
N THR A 121 28.57 -23.91 -14.87
CA THR A 121 29.34 -24.72 -15.83
C THR A 121 30.82 -24.77 -15.42
N PRO A 122 31.36 -25.93 -15.01
CA PRO A 122 32.77 -26.04 -14.67
C PRO A 122 33.59 -25.86 -15.95
N VAL A 123 34.63 -25.04 -15.89
CA VAL A 123 35.68 -25.03 -16.92
C VAL A 123 36.15 -26.49 -17.08
N PRO A 124 36.11 -27.09 -18.28
CA PRO A 124 36.56 -28.46 -18.45
C PRO A 124 38.05 -28.54 -18.08
N ALA A 125 38.32 -29.13 -16.92
CA ALA A 125 39.66 -29.53 -16.50
C ALA A 125 40.06 -30.74 -17.35
N GLY A 126 40.68 -30.50 -18.50
CA GLY A 126 41.09 -31.59 -19.38
C GLY A 126 41.49 -31.13 -20.79
N ALA A 127 42.50 -30.28 -20.88
CA ALA A 127 43.28 -30.10 -22.10
C ALA A 127 44.76 -30.11 -21.70
N CYS A 128 45.32 -31.30 -21.53
CA CYS A 128 46.73 -31.67 -21.65
C CYS A 128 46.82 -33.19 -21.74
#